data_AF-A0AB35NC19-F1
#
_entry.id   AF-A0AB35NC19-F1
#
_cell.length_a   1.000
_cell.length_b   1.000
_cell.length_c   1.000
_cell.angle_alpha   90.00
_cell.angle_beta   90.00
_cell.angle_gamma   90.00
#
_symmetry.space_group_name_H-M   'P 1'
#
loop_
_entity.id
_entity.type
_entity.pdbx_description
1 polymer ?
#
loop_
_entity_poly.entity_id
_entity_poly.type
_entity_poly.pdbx_seq_one_letter_code
_entity_poly.pdbx_strand_id
1 'polypeptide(L)'
;MLKKVSFLALFLFAMTSYSANALLIKVDFTSTSTDMWGNTTSAFDVTQAGFAASTFNSLTDAIMTAVRNDFYNSSLYGFISNDKQLNIDFIKAAVTDDVSAIDPNHYTIQVGSRLSGPYNGLGVACYTCVSRSTIAPNTIFGSIFSNNIFSALTISAGFSWDTNEAVNAIAGTLSHEIGHGLGLAHPTLAQPNPGESAWGLMATGAAPSNMPNIERLKDRAFSYENMEILVNNLGERSAAVSEPPAIILFLSACLMLFFQLRKKNNQASLMG
;
A
#
# COMPACT_ATOMS: atom_id res chain seq x y z
N MET A 1 28.79 21.79 -16.49
CA MET A 1 28.61 21.66 -15.02
C MET A 1 27.14 21.68 -14.54
N LEU A 2 26.15 22.05 -15.38
CA LEU A 2 24.73 22.08 -14.96
C LEU A 2 24.01 20.71 -14.85
N LYS A 3 24.55 19.63 -15.42
CA LYS A 3 23.86 18.32 -15.47
C LYS A 3 23.87 17.53 -14.14
N LYS A 4 24.69 17.90 -13.15
CA LYS A 4 24.83 17.15 -11.89
C LYS A 4 23.85 17.59 -10.79
N VAL A 5 23.20 18.74 -10.92
CA VAL A 5 22.32 19.30 -9.87
C VAL A 5 20.90 18.71 -9.93
N SER A 6 20.39 18.36 -11.12
CA SER A 6 19.04 17.77 -11.26
C SER A 6 18.91 16.35 -10.69
N PHE A 7 19.98 15.55 -10.69
CA PHE A 7 19.93 14.19 -10.15
C PHE A 7 19.89 14.16 -8.61
N LEU A 8 20.54 15.13 -7.96
CA LEU A 8 20.60 15.20 -6.50
C LEU A 8 19.26 15.68 -5.89
N ALA A 9 18.54 16.57 -6.59
CA ALA A 9 17.24 17.05 -6.14
C ALA A 9 16.15 15.96 -6.23
N LEU A 10 16.12 15.17 -7.32
CA LEU A 10 15.12 14.10 -7.47
C LEU A 10 15.33 12.98 -6.44
N PHE A 11 16.58 12.71 -6.05
CA PHE A 11 16.93 11.71 -5.03
C PHE A 11 16.60 12.18 -3.60
N LEU A 12 16.66 13.49 -3.34
CA LEU A 12 16.27 14.05 -2.03
C LEU A 12 14.76 14.03 -1.81
N PHE A 13 13.95 14.22 -2.87
CA PHE A 13 12.48 14.25 -2.79
C PHE A 13 11.84 12.88 -2.57
N ALA A 14 12.45 11.79 -3.04
CA ALA A 14 11.93 10.44 -2.80
C ALA A 14 12.16 9.95 -1.35
N MET A 15 13.15 10.54 -0.64
CA MET A 15 13.52 10.17 0.72
C MET A 15 12.65 10.84 1.80
N THR A 16 11.88 11.88 1.48
CA THR A 16 11.08 12.61 2.49
C THR A 16 9.72 11.99 2.78
N SER A 17 9.30 10.98 2.01
CA SER A 17 7.98 10.34 2.20
C SER A 17 8.00 9.08 3.05
N TYR A 18 9.19 8.51 3.31
CA TYR A 18 9.35 7.32 4.12
C TYR A 18 9.89 7.70 5.49
N SER A 19 9.25 7.22 6.55
CA SER A 19 9.79 7.41 7.89
C SER A 19 10.89 6.38 8.11
N ALA A 20 12.10 6.85 8.43
CA ALA A 20 13.14 5.96 8.93
C ALA A 20 12.56 5.20 10.15
N ASN A 21 12.52 3.86 10.07
CA ASN A 21 11.97 2.91 11.06
C ASN A 21 10.46 2.57 10.95
N ALA A 22 9.74 2.97 9.90
CA ALA A 22 8.42 2.38 9.62
C ALA A 22 8.59 0.99 9.00
N LEU A 23 7.71 0.04 9.36
CA LEU A 23 7.65 -1.27 8.72
C LEU A 23 7.35 -1.10 7.22
N LEU A 24 8.24 -1.51 6.32
CA LEU A 24 7.97 -1.45 4.89
C LEU A 24 7.35 -2.75 4.35
N ILE A 25 6.17 -2.63 3.73
CA ILE A 25 5.55 -3.68 2.92
C ILE A 25 5.70 -3.35 1.44
N LYS A 26 6.42 -4.21 0.71
CA LYS A 26 6.51 -4.20 -0.75
C LYS A 26 5.30 -4.92 -1.34
N VAL A 27 4.58 -4.25 -2.21
CA VAL A 27 3.44 -4.81 -2.94
C VAL A 27 3.84 -5.00 -4.40
N ASP A 28 3.89 -6.25 -4.84
CA ASP A 28 4.25 -6.62 -6.20
C ASP A 28 3.01 -6.96 -7.04
N PHE A 29 2.90 -6.33 -8.22
CA PHE A 29 1.85 -6.61 -9.21
C PHE A 29 2.41 -7.18 -10.54
N THR A 30 3.72 -7.24 -10.72
CA THR A 30 4.36 -7.43 -12.02
C THR A 30 5.16 -8.72 -12.15
N SER A 31 5.60 -9.32 -11.04
CA SER A 31 6.39 -10.56 -11.11
C SER A 31 5.50 -11.81 -11.14
N THR A 32 6.07 -12.89 -11.65
CA THR A 32 5.65 -14.24 -11.27
C THR A 32 6.56 -14.71 -10.15
N SER A 33 5.99 -15.10 -9.01
CA SER A 33 6.76 -15.54 -7.85
C SER A 33 5.99 -16.55 -7.01
N THR A 34 6.65 -17.12 -6.02
CA THR A 34 6.10 -18.14 -5.12
C THR A 34 6.22 -17.67 -3.69
N ASP A 35 5.11 -17.70 -2.95
CA ASP A 35 5.09 -17.33 -1.54
C ASP A 35 5.72 -18.40 -0.64
N MET A 36 5.83 -18.09 0.65
CA MET A 36 6.44 -18.98 1.65
C MET A 36 5.71 -20.32 1.85
N TRP A 37 4.49 -20.51 1.32
CA TRP A 37 3.77 -21.79 1.34
C TRP A 37 3.78 -22.52 0.01
N GLY A 38 4.46 -22.00 -1.00
CA GLY A 38 4.51 -22.64 -2.30
C GLY A 38 3.33 -22.31 -3.21
N ASN A 39 2.55 -21.24 -2.96
CA ASN A 39 1.62 -20.77 -3.99
C ASN A 39 2.36 -19.93 -5.01
N THR A 40 2.22 -20.30 -6.28
CA THR A 40 2.77 -19.53 -7.40
C THR A 40 1.69 -18.62 -7.95
N THR A 41 2.01 -17.33 -8.02
CA THR A 41 1.13 -16.27 -8.54
C THR A 41 1.82 -15.60 -9.72
N SER A 42 1.10 -15.34 -10.81
CA SER A 42 1.60 -14.59 -11.97
C SER A 42 1.57 -13.07 -11.70
N ALA A 43 1.96 -12.27 -12.70
CA ALA A 43 1.64 -10.85 -12.70
C ALA A 43 0.11 -10.62 -12.63
N PHE A 44 -0.29 -9.48 -12.10
CA PHE A 44 -1.67 -9.01 -12.08
C PHE A 44 -2.15 -8.69 -13.49
N ASP A 45 -3.29 -9.25 -13.86
CA ASP A 45 -3.88 -9.07 -15.18
C ASP A 45 -5.24 -8.37 -15.04
N VAL A 46 -5.27 -7.08 -15.35
CA VAL A 46 -6.48 -6.26 -15.26
C VAL A 46 -7.54 -6.67 -16.29
N THR A 47 -7.16 -7.39 -17.35
CA THR A 47 -8.10 -7.83 -18.38
C THR A 47 -9.05 -8.92 -17.86
N GLN A 48 -8.72 -9.57 -16.74
CA GLN A 48 -9.59 -10.53 -16.06
C GLN A 48 -10.90 -9.92 -15.55
N ALA A 49 -10.88 -8.62 -15.26
CA ALA A 49 -12.07 -7.85 -14.88
C ALA A 49 -12.69 -7.11 -16.08
N GLY A 50 -12.19 -7.31 -17.29
CA GLY A 50 -12.68 -6.66 -18.51
C GLY A 50 -12.05 -5.29 -18.81
N PHE A 51 -11.07 -4.83 -18.03
CA PHE A 51 -10.36 -3.59 -18.32
C PHE A 51 -9.37 -3.74 -19.49
N ALA A 52 -9.08 -2.64 -20.18
CA ALA A 52 -7.98 -2.60 -21.13
C ALA A 52 -6.62 -2.72 -20.39
N ALA A 53 -5.65 -3.41 -20.99
CA ALA A 53 -4.31 -3.56 -20.41
C ALA A 53 -3.62 -2.20 -20.11
N SER A 54 -3.94 -1.14 -20.86
CA SER A 54 -3.46 0.22 -20.61
C SER A 54 -3.87 0.80 -19.26
N THR A 55 -4.91 0.26 -18.61
CA THR A 55 -5.42 0.69 -17.30
C THR A 55 -4.60 0.12 -16.14
N PHE A 56 -3.64 -0.78 -16.40
CA PHE A 56 -2.84 -1.44 -15.36
C PHE A 56 -2.22 -0.45 -14.35
N ASN A 57 -1.57 0.61 -14.83
CA ASN A 57 -0.91 1.57 -13.94
C ASN A 57 -1.92 2.34 -13.09
N SER A 58 -2.98 2.90 -13.70
CA SER A 58 -3.98 3.66 -12.95
C SER A 58 -4.74 2.79 -11.95
N LEU A 59 -5.03 1.53 -12.29
CA LEU A 59 -5.71 0.61 -11.36
C LEU A 59 -4.80 0.21 -10.20
N THR A 60 -3.54 -0.15 -10.46
CA THR A 60 -2.59 -0.50 -9.39
C THR A 60 -2.26 0.69 -8.49
N ASP A 61 -2.20 1.91 -9.02
CA ASP A 61 -2.02 3.12 -8.21
C ASP A 61 -3.25 3.43 -7.34
N ALA A 62 -4.46 3.20 -7.86
CA ALA A 62 -5.70 3.31 -7.10
C ALA A 62 -5.78 2.26 -5.97
N ILE A 63 -5.41 1.00 -6.26
CA ILE A 63 -5.30 -0.06 -5.24
C ILE A 63 -4.32 0.34 -4.15
N MET A 64 -3.12 0.82 -4.51
CA MET A 64 -2.12 1.25 -3.51
C MET A 64 -2.59 2.46 -2.69
N THR A 65 -3.39 3.35 -3.28
CA THR A 65 -3.99 4.47 -2.55
C THR A 65 -5.02 3.98 -1.55
N ALA A 66 -5.90 3.06 -1.95
CA ALA A 66 -6.88 2.45 -1.06
C ALA A 66 -6.21 1.70 0.11
N VAL A 67 -5.20 0.86 -0.17
CA VAL A 67 -4.42 0.19 0.90
C VAL A 67 -3.81 1.22 1.85
N ARG A 68 -3.17 2.27 1.34
CA ARG A 68 -2.61 3.31 2.22
C ARG A 68 -3.69 3.97 3.08
N ASN A 69 -4.86 4.24 2.53
CA ASN A 69 -5.96 4.83 3.29
C ASN A 69 -6.43 3.91 4.43
N ASP A 70 -6.46 2.59 4.23
CA ASP A 70 -6.83 1.62 5.27
C ASP A 70 -5.93 1.69 6.51
N PHE A 71 -4.63 1.98 6.32
CA PHE A 71 -3.65 2.04 7.41
C PHE A 71 -3.30 3.45 7.87
N TYR A 72 -3.48 4.47 7.03
CA TYR A 72 -3.04 5.85 7.33
C TYR A 72 -4.17 6.76 7.77
N ASN A 73 -5.44 6.45 7.46
CA ASN A 73 -6.55 7.34 7.74
C ASN A 73 -6.99 7.29 9.21
N SER A 74 -6.11 7.79 10.08
CA SER A 74 -6.30 7.94 11.51
C SER A 74 -7.52 8.76 11.89
N SER A 75 -7.91 9.72 11.06
CA SER A 75 -9.05 10.61 11.33
C SER A 75 -10.39 9.89 11.48
N LEU A 76 -10.49 8.66 10.97
CA LEU A 76 -11.67 7.79 11.11
C LEU A 76 -11.75 7.09 12.47
N TYR A 77 -10.65 7.08 13.24
CA TYR A 77 -10.52 6.35 14.50
C TYR A 77 -10.22 7.33 15.62
N GLY A 78 -11.24 7.66 16.43
CA GLY A 78 -11.16 8.74 17.43
C GLY A 78 -10.11 8.55 18.55
N PHE A 79 -9.46 7.39 18.63
CA PHE A 79 -8.35 7.12 19.55
C PHE A 79 -6.96 7.37 18.94
N ILE A 80 -6.85 7.57 17.63
CA ILE A 80 -5.63 7.97 16.93
C ILE A 80 -5.71 9.48 16.70
N SER A 81 -4.66 10.21 17.08
CA SER A 81 -4.63 11.66 16.84
C SER A 81 -4.55 11.97 15.34
N ASN A 82 -5.20 13.05 14.89
CA ASN A 82 -5.28 13.41 13.47
C ASN A 82 -3.91 13.66 12.80
N ASP A 83 -2.85 13.92 13.57
CA ASP A 83 -1.48 14.10 13.12
C ASP A 83 -0.65 12.80 13.17
N LYS A 84 -1.29 11.67 13.49
CA LYS A 84 -0.67 10.35 13.60
C LYS A 84 -1.17 9.39 12.53
N GLN A 85 -0.39 8.36 12.27
CA GLN A 85 -0.77 7.20 11.46
C GLN A 85 0.01 5.97 11.95
N LEU A 86 -0.40 4.78 11.52
CA LEU A 86 0.33 3.55 11.86
C LEU A 86 1.79 3.62 11.37
N ASN A 87 2.70 3.03 12.13
CA ASN A 87 4.13 2.99 11.81
C ASN A 87 4.46 1.90 10.75
N ILE A 88 3.81 2.01 9.60
CA ILE A 88 3.92 1.12 8.44
C ILE A 88 3.97 1.96 7.17
N ASP A 89 4.68 1.48 6.14
CA ASP A 89 4.76 2.08 4.82
C ASP A 89 4.57 1.05 3.70
N PHE A 90 4.12 1.53 2.54
CA PHE A 90 3.85 0.70 1.37
C PHE A 90 4.54 1.21 0.11
N ILE A 91 5.26 0.33 -0.57
CA ILE A 91 5.90 0.61 -1.86
C ILE A 91 5.41 -0.35 -2.93
N LYS A 92 5.09 0.18 -4.12
CA LYS A 92 4.83 -0.62 -5.32
C LYS A 92 6.16 -0.92 -5.98
N ALA A 93 6.59 -2.18 -5.95
CA ALA A 93 7.85 -2.62 -6.55
C ALA A 93 7.83 -4.14 -6.81
N ALA A 94 8.59 -4.60 -7.80
CA ALA A 94 8.71 -6.01 -8.10
C ALA A 94 9.40 -6.77 -6.97
N VAL A 95 9.16 -8.07 -6.83
CA VAL A 95 9.88 -8.96 -5.89
C VAL A 95 11.40 -8.82 -6.06
N THR A 96 11.88 -8.73 -7.31
CA THR A 96 13.30 -8.61 -7.64
C THR A 96 13.90 -7.23 -7.39
N ASP A 97 13.07 -6.20 -7.19
CA ASP A 97 13.56 -4.85 -6.93
C ASP A 97 14.15 -4.77 -5.52
N ASP A 98 15.40 -4.31 -5.44
CA ASP A 98 16.08 -4.07 -4.18
C ASP A 98 15.63 -2.75 -3.57
N VAL A 99 14.99 -2.83 -2.40
CA VAL A 99 14.55 -1.67 -1.61
C VAL A 99 15.27 -1.61 -0.26
N SER A 100 16.37 -2.35 -0.07
CA SER A 100 17.10 -2.39 1.22
C SER A 100 17.73 -1.06 1.60
N ALA A 101 17.95 -0.16 0.63
CA ALA A 101 18.38 1.21 0.87
C ALA A 101 17.28 2.09 1.50
N ILE A 102 16.01 1.68 1.42
CA ILE A 102 14.86 2.32 2.06
C ILE A 102 14.59 1.65 3.42
N ASP A 103 14.41 0.32 3.41
CA ASP A 103 14.26 -0.50 4.62
C ASP A 103 14.90 -1.89 4.42
N PRO A 104 15.98 -2.23 5.15
CA PRO A 104 16.60 -3.54 5.05
C PRO A 104 15.74 -4.69 5.62
N ASN A 105 14.68 -4.39 6.39
CA ASN A 105 13.80 -5.36 7.04
C ASN A 105 12.39 -5.37 6.42
N HIS A 106 12.28 -5.14 5.12
CA HIS A 106 11.01 -5.12 4.41
C HIS A 106 10.42 -6.52 4.20
N TYR A 107 9.10 -6.58 4.00
CA TYR A 107 8.37 -7.80 3.66
C TYR A 107 7.63 -7.63 2.35
N THR A 108 7.36 -8.73 1.63
CA THR A 108 6.70 -8.66 0.33
C THR A 108 5.36 -9.38 0.34
N ILE A 109 4.36 -8.80 -0.30
CA ILE A 109 3.09 -9.46 -0.63
C ILE A 109 2.84 -9.30 -2.13
N GLN A 110 2.41 -10.38 -2.77
CA GLN A 110 2.19 -10.41 -4.21
C GLN A 110 0.70 -10.31 -4.56
N VAL A 111 0.37 -9.64 -5.65
CA VAL A 111 -0.96 -9.60 -6.25
C VAL A 111 -0.88 -10.11 -7.69
N GLY A 112 -1.70 -11.10 -8.01
CA GLY A 112 -1.88 -11.53 -9.40
C GLY A 112 -2.69 -12.80 -9.53
N SER A 113 -2.53 -13.51 -10.65
CA SER A 113 -3.35 -14.70 -10.90
C SER A 113 -2.73 -15.93 -10.25
N ARG A 114 -3.52 -16.69 -9.52
CA ARG A 114 -3.06 -17.97 -8.98
C ARG A 114 -2.77 -18.94 -10.13
N LEU A 115 -1.56 -19.48 -10.15
CA LEU A 115 -1.13 -20.51 -11.10
C LEU A 115 -1.14 -21.91 -10.46
N SER A 116 -0.59 -22.05 -9.25
CA SER A 116 -0.51 -23.33 -8.53
C SER A 116 -0.33 -23.10 -7.03
N GLY A 117 -0.42 -24.17 -6.23
CA GLY A 117 -0.15 -24.11 -4.78
C GLY A 117 -1.20 -24.79 -3.92
N PRO A 118 -0.94 -24.94 -2.62
CA PRO A 118 -1.84 -25.63 -1.70
C PRO A 118 -3.12 -24.85 -1.36
N TYR A 119 -3.11 -23.51 -1.43
CA TYR A 119 -4.27 -22.68 -1.07
C TYR A 119 -5.02 -22.22 -2.31
N ASN A 120 -6.35 -22.09 -2.22
CA ASN A 120 -7.22 -21.67 -3.34
C ASN A 120 -8.29 -20.63 -2.92
N GLY A 121 -7.99 -19.82 -1.90
CA GLY A 121 -8.86 -18.74 -1.43
C GLY A 121 -8.86 -17.52 -2.34
N LEU A 122 -9.23 -16.36 -1.79
CA LEU A 122 -9.07 -15.06 -2.47
C LEU A 122 -7.66 -14.48 -2.26
N GLY A 123 -7.03 -14.87 -1.15
CA GLY A 123 -5.65 -14.59 -0.80
C GLY A 123 -5.20 -15.56 0.28
N VAL A 124 -3.94 -15.43 0.67
CA VAL A 124 -3.33 -16.11 1.81
C VAL A 124 -2.19 -15.26 2.34
N ALA A 125 -2.09 -15.15 3.65
CA ALA A 125 -0.93 -14.60 4.33
C ALA A 125 -0.67 -15.31 5.65
N CYS A 126 0.52 -15.04 6.19
CA CYS A 126 0.96 -15.63 7.43
C CYS A 126 0.21 -14.95 8.56
N TYR A 127 -0.12 -15.68 9.61
CA TYR A 127 -0.64 -15.06 10.81
C TYR A 127 0.51 -14.59 11.70
N THR A 128 0.54 -13.30 12.05
CA THR A 128 1.52 -12.63 12.96
C THR A 128 2.99 -12.63 12.52
N CYS A 129 3.34 -13.20 11.36
CA CYS A 129 4.75 -13.43 11.07
C CYS A 129 5.55 -12.15 10.80
N VAL A 130 4.86 -11.09 10.36
CA VAL A 130 5.47 -9.78 10.13
C VAL A 130 5.60 -9.03 11.46
N SER A 131 4.52 -8.90 12.24
CA SER A 131 4.56 -8.17 13.52
C SER A 131 5.46 -8.83 14.58
N ARG A 132 5.65 -10.15 14.51
CA ARG A 132 6.57 -10.89 15.38
C ARG A 132 7.94 -11.17 14.76
N SER A 133 8.16 -10.73 13.52
CA SER A 133 9.41 -10.96 12.78
C SER A 133 9.87 -12.43 12.80
N THR A 134 8.94 -13.37 12.61
CA THR A 134 9.23 -14.82 12.66
C THR A 134 9.66 -15.40 11.31
N ILE A 135 9.67 -14.58 10.27
CA ILE A 135 10.15 -14.91 8.93
C ILE A 135 11.32 -13.98 8.58
N ALA A 136 12.17 -14.43 7.66
CA ALA A 136 13.28 -13.61 7.20
C ALA A 136 12.77 -12.37 6.45
N PRO A 137 13.47 -11.22 6.55
CA PRO A 137 13.26 -10.11 5.63
C PRO A 137 13.26 -10.56 4.17
N ASN A 138 12.52 -9.84 3.33
CA ASN A 138 12.35 -10.10 1.89
C ASN A 138 11.54 -11.36 1.56
N THR A 139 10.99 -12.06 2.57
CA THR A 139 10.07 -13.17 2.34
C THR A 139 8.77 -12.65 1.73
N ILE A 140 8.24 -13.38 0.74
CA ILE A 140 6.88 -13.20 0.25
C ILE A 140 5.94 -13.86 1.26
N PHE A 141 5.41 -13.06 2.18
CA PHE A 141 4.61 -13.54 3.31
C PHE A 141 3.13 -13.74 2.94
N GLY A 142 2.74 -13.42 1.71
CA GLY A 142 1.36 -13.57 1.27
C GLY A 142 1.19 -13.38 -0.23
N SER A 143 0.04 -13.84 -0.71
CA SER A 143 -0.40 -13.75 -2.10
C SER A 143 -1.88 -13.38 -2.17
N ILE A 144 -2.24 -12.52 -3.12
CA ILE A 144 -3.61 -12.19 -3.51
C ILE A 144 -3.89 -12.81 -4.88
N PHE A 145 -5.00 -13.53 -5.00
CA PHE A 145 -5.36 -14.31 -6.17
C PHE A 145 -6.47 -13.60 -6.97
N SER A 146 -6.08 -12.67 -7.86
CA SER A 146 -6.99 -11.80 -8.61
C SER A 146 -8.02 -12.57 -9.44
N ASN A 147 -7.61 -13.64 -10.10
CA ASN A 147 -8.52 -14.49 -10.88
C ASN A 147 -9.59 -15.15 -10.00
N ASN A 148 -9.24 -15.57 -8.79
CA ASN A 148 -10.19 -16.13 -7.83
C ASN A 148 -11.15 -15.03 -7.33
N ILE A 149 -10.66 -13.81 -7.07
CA ILE A 149 -11.48 -12.66 -6.68
C ILE A 149 -12.49 -12.31 -7.78
N PHE A 150 -12.02 -12.10 -9.01
CA PHE A 150 -12.89 -11.72 -10.12
C PHE A 150 -13.91 -12.82 -10.42
N SER A 151 -13.52 -14.09 -10.36
CA SER A 151 -14.44 -15.21 -10.53
C SER A 151 -15.49 -15.31 -9.41
N ALA A 152 -15.08 -15.17 -8.15
CA ALA A 152 -15.98 -15.32 -7.00
C ALA A 152 -16.99 -14.18 -6.87
N LEU A 153 -16.63 -12.98 -7.34
CA LEU A 153 -17.43 -11.76 -7.16
C LEU A 153 -18.12 -11.28 -8.43
N THR A 154 -17.91 -11.92 -9.59
CA THR A 154 -18.48 -11.48 -10.87
C THR A 154 -19.99 -11.29 -10.83
N ILE A 155 -20.73 -12.17 -10.14
CA ILE A 155 -22.19 -12.05 -10.00
C ILE A 155 -22.56 -10.81 -9.17
N SER A 156 -21.82 -10.57 -8.08
CA SER A 156 -22.03 -9.39 -7.23
C SER A 156 -21.70 -8.09 -7.95
N ALA A 157 -20.71 -8.11 -8.85
CA ALA A 157 -20.35 -6.99 -9.73
C ALA A 157 -21.24 -6.88 -10.98
N GLY A 158 -22.40 -7.56 -11.01
CA GLY A 158 -23.32 -7.48 -12.16
C GLY A 158 -22.73 -7.94 -13.50
N PHE A 159 -21.71 -8.82 -13.46
CA PHE A 159 -20.92 -9.29 -14.61
C PHE A 159 -20.11 -8.21 -15.34
N SER A 160 -20.02 -7.00 -14.80
CA SER A 160 -19.25 -5.89 -15.37
C SER A 160 -18.61 -5.08 -14.26
N TRP A 161 -17.30 -5.23 -14.11
CA TRP A 161 -16.55 -4.52 -13.08
C TRP A 161 -16.39 -3.04 -13.42
N ASP A 162 -16.69 -2.17 -12.46
CA ASP A 162 -16.18 -0.81 -12.48
C ASP A 162 -14.85 -0.69 -11.71
N THR A 163 -14.17 0.45 -11.88
CA THR A 163 -12.88 0.71 -11.25
C THR A 163 -12.96 0.67 -9.72
N ASN A 164 -14.03 1.19 -9.11
CA ASN A 164 -14.17 1.23 -7.66
C ASN A 164 -14.39 -0.17 -7.09
N GLU A 165 -15.26 -0.97 -7.71
CA GLU A 165 -15.50 -2.36 -7.32
C GLU A 165 -14.21 -3.19 -7.40
N ALA A 166 -13.45 -3.05 -8.49
CA ALA A 166 -12.19 -3.76 -8.67
C ALA A 166 -11.12 -3.30 -7.65
N VAL A 167 -11.02 -2.00 -7.39
CA VAL A 167 -10.13 -1.45 -6.35
C VAL A 167 -10.53 -1.97 -4.98
N ASN A 168 -11.80 -1.86 -4.59
CA ASN A 168 -12.30 -2.30 -3.28
C ASN A 168 -12.09 -3.81 -3.05
N ALA A 169 -12.35 -4.63 -4.08
CA ALA A 169 -12.17 -6.06 -3.99
C ALA A 169 -10.68 -6.44 -3.82
N ILE A 170 -9.78 -5.86 -4.62
CA ILE A 170 -8.35 -6.18 -4.58
C ILE A 170 -7.69 -5.55 -3.35
N ALA A 171 -7.84 -4.24 -3.14
CA ALA A 171 -7.27 -3.52 -2.01
C ALA A 171 -7.80 -4.06 -0.68
N GLY A 172 -9.11 -4.31 -0.57
CA GLY A 172 -9.69 -4.85 0.66
C GLY A 172 -9.25 -6.29 0.95
N THR A 173 -8.92 -7.10 -0.08
CA THR A 173 -8.33 -8.43 0.15
C THR A 173 -6.84 -8.30 0.50
N LEU A 174 -6.12 -7.40 -0.16
CA LEU A 174 -4.72 -7.10 0.14
C LEU A 174 -4.52 -6.61 1.58
N SER A 175 -5.29 -5.61 2.01
CA SER A 175 -5.25 -5.09 3.39
C SER A 175 -5.68 -6.14 4.42
N HIS A 176 -6.60 -7.05 4.07
CA HIS A 176 -6.98 -8.19 4.92
C HIS A 176 -5.79 -9.15 5.15
N GLU A 177 -5.10 -9.55 4.09
CA GLU A 177 -3.96 -10.45 4.19
C GLU A 177 -2.76 -9.78 4.89
N ILE A 178 -2.52 -8.49 4.65
CA ILE A 178 -1.54 -7.71 5.42
C ILE A 178 -1.95 -7.68 6.90
N GLY A 179 -3.24 -7.48 7.19
CA GLY A 179 -3.80 -7.55 8.55
C GLY A 179 -3.47 -8.87 9.25
N HIS A 180 -3.58 -10.02 8.57
CA HIS A 180 -3.13 -11.30 9.11
C HIS A 180 -1.64 -11.29 9.47
N GLY A 181 -0.79 -10.80 8.56
CA GLY A 181 0.65 -10.66 8.79
C GLY A 181 0.98 -9.85 10.04
N LEU A 182 0.12 -8.86 10.34
CA LEU A 182 0.22 -7.95 11.47
C LEU A 182 -0.50 -8.45 12.73
N GLY A 183 -1.19 -9.58 12.67
CA GLY A 183 -1.77 -10.27 13.82
C GLY A 183 -3.29 -10.15 13.99
N LEU A 184 -4.01 -9.64 12.99
CA LEU A 184 -5.46 -9.59 13.02
C LEU A 184 -6.09 -10.94 12.65
N ALA A 185 -7.08 -11.36 13.41
CA ALA A 185 -7.84 -12.59 13.15
C ALA A 185 -9.20 -12.27 12.49
N HIS A 186 -9.87 -13.30 11.94
CA HIS A 186 -11.23 -13.13 11.45
C HIS A 186 -12.19 -12.90 12.61
N PRO A 187 -13.13 -11.94 12.51
CA PRO A 187 -14.19 -11.77 13.48
C PRO A 187 -15.28 -12.83 13.24
N THR A 188 -16.06 -13.14 14.27
CA THR A 188 -17.19 -14.08 14.15
C THR A 188 -18.43 -13.45 13.53
N LEU A 189 -18.54 -12.12 13.52
CA LEU A 189 -19.68 -11.36 13.03
C LEU A 189 -19.21 -10.01 12.47
N ALA A 190 -20.14 -9.24 11.91
CA ALA A 190 -19.90 -7.85 11.55
C ALA A 190 -19.45 -7.06 12.79
N GLN A 191 -18.43 -6.22 12.60
CA GLN A 191 -17.91 -5.33 13.63
C GLN A 191 -18.09 -3.87 13.19
N PRO A 192 -18.41 -2.94 14.11
CA PRO A 192 -18.43 -1.52 13.81
C PRO A 192 -17.11 -1.06 13.22
N ASN A 193 -17.20 -0.32 12.11
CA ASN A 193 -16.08 0.19 11.35
C ASN A 193 -16.52 1.48 10.64
N PRO A 194 -15.59 2.36 10.24
CA PRO A 194 -15.93 3.64 9.61
C PRO A 194 -16.17 3.56 8.08
N GLY A 195 -16.07 2.37 7.48
CA GLY A 195 -16.24 2.18 6.04
C GLY A 195 -17.70 2.13 5.59
N GLU A 196 -17.90 2.04 4.27
CA GLU A 196 -19.23 1.93 3.67
C GLU A 196 -19.88 0.56 3.89
N SER A 197 -19.06 -0.48 4.04
CA SER A 197 -19.53 -1.83 4.34
C SER A 197 -19.96 -1.97 5.80
N ALA A 198 -21.01 -2.78 6.00
CA ALA A 198 -21.38 -3.23 7.34
C ALA A 198 -20.30 -4.15 7.98
N TRP A 199 -19.33 -4.62 7.19
CA TRP A 199 -18.30 -5.56 7.60
C TRP A 199 -16.90 -4.97 7.43
N GLY A 200 -16.09 -5.07 8.49
CA GLY A 200 -14.70 -4.61 8.41
C GLY A 200 -13.82 -5.48 7.51
N LEU A 201 -12.61 -4.99 7.23
CA LEU A 201 -11.63 -5.65 6.35
C LEU A 201 -11.35 -7.11 6.70
N MET A 202 -11.27 -7.43 8.00
CA MET A 202 -10.95 -8.79 8.47
C MET A 202 -12.10 -9.79 8.36
N ALA A 203 -13.30 -9.36 7.98
CA ALA A 203 -14.40 -10.28 7.73
C ALA A 203 -14.17 -11.10 6.44
N THR A 204 -14.60 -12.36 6.47
CA THR A 204 -14.51 -13.27 5.32
C THR A 204 -15.89 -13.79 4.89
N GLY A 205 -15.97 -14.31 3.66
CA GLY A 205 -17.22 -14.85 3.09
C GLY A 205 -17.51 -16.27 3.55
N ALA A 206 -16.57 -16.90 4.25
CA ALA A 206 -16.72 -18.19 4.91
C ALA A 206 -16.94 -18.00 6.41
N ALA A 207 -17.19 -19.10 7.12
CA ALA A 207 -17.08 -19.10 8.58
C ALA A 207 -15.66 -18.63 9.00
N PRO A 208 -15.54 -17.86 10.09
CA PRO A 208 -16.59 -17.60 11.07
C PRO A 208 -17.49 -16.40 10.74
N SER A 209 -17.07 -15.46 9.88
CA SER A 209 -17.81 -14.20 9.66
C SER A 209 -19.06 -14.37 8.79
N ASN A 210 -18.99 -15.15 7.70
CA ASN A 210 -20.06 -15.31 6.70
C ASN A 210 -20.52 -13.98 6.05
N MET A 211 -19.58 -13.08 5.76
CA MET A 211 -19.83 -11.81 5.07
C MET A 211 -20.37 -12.03 3.65
N PRO A 212 -21.47 -11.37 3.25
CA PRO A 212 -21.97 -11.44 1.87
C PRO A 212 -20.96 -10.91 0.84
N ASN A 213 -20.87 -11.55 -0.33
CA ASN A 213 -19.90 -11.14 -1.38
C ASN A 213 -20.05 -9.69 -1.84
N ILE A 214 -21.28 -9.14 -1.86
CA ILE A 214 -21.52 -7.74 -2.25
C ILE A 214 -20.81 -6.74 -1.32
N GLU A 215 -20.55 -7.11 -0.07
CA GLU A 215 -19.83 -6.26 0.88
C GLU A 215 -18.35 -6.11 0.52
N ARG A 216 -17.80 -7.03 -0.30
CA ARG A 216 -16.40 -6.94 -0.79
C ARG A 216 -16.20 -5.92 -1.89
N LEU A 217 -17.29 -5.46 -2.51
CA LEU A 217 -17.25 -4.47 -3.59
C LEU A 217 -17.39 -3.03 -3.04
N LYS A 218 -17.72 -2.88 -1.76
CA LYS A 218 -17.81 -1.60 -1.06
C LYS A 218 -16.46 -1.21 -0.46
N ASP A 219 -16.30 0.08 -0.17
CA ASP A 219 -15.17 0.54 0.62
C ASP A 219 -15.25 -0.04 2.05
N ARG A 220 -14.22 -0.76 2.47
CA ARG A 220 -14.15 -1.46 3.75
C ARG A 220 -13.00 -0.90 4.56
N ALA A 221 -13.26 -0.58 5.82
CA ALA A 221 -12.23 -0.17 6.77
C ALA A 221 -11.94 -1.27 7.79
N PHE A 222 -10.83 -1.17 8.52
CA PHE A 222 -10.65 -1.99 9.72
C PHE A 222 -11.73 -1.63 10.75
N SER A 223 -12.17 -2.62 11.54
CA SER A 223 -13.01 -2.32 12.71
C SER A 223 -12.21 -1.54 13.74
N TYR A 224 -12.90 -0.85 14.65
CA TYR A 224 -12.22 -0.11 15.73
C TYR A 224 -11.30 -1.01 16.56
N GLU A 225 -11.77 -2.22 16.91
CA GLU A 225 -10.97 -3.23 17.63
C GLU A 225 -9.72 -3.65 16.85
N ASN A 226 -9.86 -3.92 15.54
CA ASN A 226 -8.72 -4.29 14.71
C ASN A 226 -7.70 -3.16 14.63
N MET A 227 -8.16 -1.92 14.51
CA MET A 227 -7.27 -0.77 14.44
C MET A 227 -6.54 -0.54 15.79
N GLU A 228 -7.19 -0.77 16.93
CA GLU A 228 -6.51 -0.78 18.24
C GLU A 228 -5.42 -1.84 18.33
N ILE A 229 -5.67 -3.06 17.82
CA ILE A 229 -4.65 -4.12 17.76
C ILE A 229 -3.49 -3.71 16.85
N LEU A 230 -3.75 -3.09 15.70
CA LEU A 230 -2.71 -2.59 14.81
C LEU A 230 -1.86 -1.50 15.48
N VAL A 231 -2.49 -0.55 16.18
CA VAL A 231 -1.78 0.47 16.98
C VAL A 231 -0.88 -0.20 18.03
N ASN A 232 -1.36 -1.22 18.72
CA ASN A 232 -0.55 -1.94 19.73
C ASN A 232 0.62 -2.71 19.10
N ASN A 233 0.43 -3.29 17.91
CA ASN A 233 1.44 -4.13 17.26
C ASN A 233 2.49 -3.32 16.48
N LEU A 234 2.11 -2.17 15.92
CA LEU A 234 2.98 -1.34 15.08
C LEU A 234 3.47 -0.07 15.78
N GLY A 235 2.70 0.43 16.73
CA GLY A 235 2.82 1.80 17.20
C GLY A 235 2.34 2.82 16.16
N GLU A 236 2.43 4.08 16.57
CA GLU A 236 2.05 5.23 15.76
C GLU A 236 3.28 6.06 15.43
N ARG A 237 3.23 6.76 14.30
CA ARG A 237 4.18 7.80 13.93
C ARG A 237 3.45 9.07 13.55
N SER A 238 4.16 10.19 13.54
CA SER A 238 3.62 11.41 12.94
C SER A 238 3.32 11.15 11.47
N ALA A 239 2.12 11.53 11.03
CA ALA A 239 1.76 11.51 9.63
C ALA A 239 2.73 12.41 8.85
N ALA A 240 3.13 11.97 7.66
CA ALA A 240 3.93 12.82 6.79
C ALA A 240 3.06 14.02 6.40
N VAL A 241 3.29 15.15 7.07
CA VAL A 241 2.67 16.41 6.67
C VAL A 241 3.20 16.69 5.27
N SER A 242 2.32 16.82 4.28
CA SER A 242 2.73 17.41 3.01
C SER A 242 3.28 18.79 3.36
N GLU A 243 4.60 18.94 3.37
CA GLU A 243 5.25 20.22 3.59
C GLU A 243 4.54 21.24 2.71
N PRO A 244 4.10 22.39 3.26
CA PRO A 244 3.49 23.41 2.43
C PRO A 244 4.44 23.72 1.27
N PRO A 245 3.93 24.21 0.13
CA PRO A 245 4.77 24.72 -0.97
C PRO A 245 5.86 25.71 -0.52
N ALA A 246 5.83 26.18 0.73
CA ALA A 246 6.84 26.96 1.43
C ALA A 246 8.28 26.44 1.29
N ILE A 247 8.57 25.13 1.38
CA ILE A 247 9.94 24.63 1.16
C ILE A 247 10.34 24.76 -0.31
N ILE A 248 9.42 24.47 -1.24
CA ILE A 248 9.65 24.66 -2.67
C ILE A 248 9.83 26.15 -3.00
N LEU A 249 9.04 27.02 -2.38
CA LEU A 249 9.15 28.47 -2.46
C LEU A 249 10.46 28.97 -1.88
N PHE A 250 10.90 28.43 -0.75
CA PHE A 250 12.16 28.78 -0.09
C PHE A 250 13.36 28.34 -0.92
N LEU A 251 13.38 27.10 -1.40
CA LEU A 251 14.41 26.61 -2.32
C LEU A 251 14.43 27.38 -3.64
N SER A 252 13.25 27.72 -4.19
CA SER A 252 13.15 28.58 -5.38
C SER A 252 13.66 29.99 -5.11
N ALA A 253 13.39 30.57 -3.95
CA ALA A 253 13.90 31.87 -3.53
C ALA A 253 15.41 31.86 -3.33
N CYS A 254 15.97 30.83 -2.70
CA CYS A 254 17.41 30.64 -2.55
C CYS A 254 18.11 30.48 -3.92
N LEU A 255 17.50 29.74 -4.85
CA LEU A 255 18.03 29.58 -6.21
C LEU A 255 18.02 30.93 -6.95
N MET A 256 16.93 31.70 -6.85
CA MET A 256 16.83 33.04 -7.43
C MET A 256 17.88 34.00 -6.87
N LEU A 257 18.10 34.01 -5.55
CA LEU A 257 19.15 34.79 -4.89
C LEU A 257 20.54 34.42 -5.40
N PHE A 258 20.83 33.13 -5.57
CA PHE A 258 22.10 32.66 -6.10
C PHE A 258 22.36 33.17 -7.54
N PHE A 259 21.33 33.12 -8.41
CA PHE A 259 21.44 33.67 -9.77
C PHE A 259 21.61 35.19 -9.79
N GLN A 260 20.92 35.92 -8.90
CA GLN A 260 21.08 37.37 -8.79
C GLN A 260 22.50 37.76 -8.33
N LEU A 261 23.04 37.08 -7.33
CA LEU A 261 24.40 37.31 -6.83
C LEU A 261 25.46 37.01 -7.91
N ARG A 262 25.28 35.93 -8.68
CA ARG A 262 26.18 35.59 -9.78
C ARG A 262 26.15 36.63 -10.91
N LYS A 263 24.96 37.16 -11.25
CA LYS A 263 24.82 38.22 -12.26
C LYS A 263 25.55 39.50 -11.83
N LYS A 264 25.44 39.88 -10.55
CA LYS A 264 26.12 41.07 -9.99
C LYS A 264 27.65 40.93 -10.03
N ASN A 265 28.19 39.76 -9.68
CA ASN A 265 29.64 39.52 -9.71
C ASN A 265 30.22 39.53 -11.14
N ASN A 266 29.48 39.01 -12.12
CA ASN A 266 29.90 39.05 -13.53
C ASN A 266 29.87 40.47 -14.10
N GLN A 267 28.96 41.33 -13.65
CA GLN A 267 28.92 42.74 -14.07
C GLN A 267 30.06 43.56 -13.45
N ALA A 268 30.43 43.28 -12.20
CA ALA A 268 31.55 43.95 -11.53
C ALA A 268 32.92 43.62 -12.17
N SER A 269 33.09 42.41 -12.72
CA SER A 269 34.31 41.99 -13.41
C SER A 269 34.49 42.60 -14.81
N LEU A 270 33.43 43.19 -15.40
CA LEU A 270 33.48 43.82 -16.73
C LEU A 270 33.76 45.32 -16.68
N MET A 271 33.84 45.90 -15.48
CA MET A 271 34.06 47.34 -15.25
C MET A 271 35.43 47.64 -14.60
N GLY A 272 36.29 46.64 -14.46
CA GLY A 272 37.66 46.77 -13.92
C GLY A 272 38.73 46.51 -14.95
#